data_AF-T0LD89-F1
#
_entry.id   AF-T0LD89-F1
#
_cell.length_a   1.000
_cell.length_b   1.000
_cell.length_c   1.000
_cell.angle_alpha   90.00
_cell.angle_beta   90.00
_cell.angle_gamma   90.00
#
_symmetry.space_group_name_H-M   'P 1'
#
loop_
_entity.id
_entity.type
_entity.pdbx_description
1 polymer ?
#
loop_
_entity_poly.entity_id
_entity_poly.type
_entity_poly.pdbx_seq_one_letter_code
_entity_poly.pdbx_strand_id
1 'polypeptide(L)'
;MFDIKNEVCFRSFNISVKISATDICNDGMMIFIADADTYKIRIIDLQRSREIDSLVGHMAPVKCIKYDNGFLFSLSLDNELKRWNIFKPECISINLEKTGIYFVLRYNLIYILLMNEILIYNKDLEYTNSVLHKTQSDFLDVSYDGKLIFLGGETNKIYIFDCESVLLQTLKTSRNLKEKHKVLSILHSNNKDMVYILTTEGVFIHKFEVTKYLPISLDIETTTEAVKTYLKEKNYLNAIIAILKMRDINLFASFLKIVPEENIEALVRYIPENMSDILRLYLVNNMNEGYYVFKWMRYMILYHGKGQYDKNICLKNGEKSYQTTLENLYMLENLLDLE
;
A
#
# COMPACT_ATOMS: atom_id res chain seq x y z
N MET A 1 17.63 -13.73 -12.57
CA MET A 1 17.27 -12.31 -12.76
C MET A 1 16.92 -12.13 -14.22
N PHE A 2 15.73 -11.62 -14.46
CA PHE A 2 15.20 -11.43 -15.80
C PHE A 2 15.06 -9.93 -16.05
N ASP A 3 15.54 -9.48 -17.20
CA ASP A 3 15.18 -8.19 -17.73
C ASP A 3 13.81 -8.34 -18.38
N ILE A 4 12.79 -7.71 -17.78
CA ILE A 4 11.41 -7.81 -18.24
C ILE A 4 11.24 -7.09 -19.59
N LYS A 5 11.98 -6.00 -19.84
CA LYS A 5 11.87 -5.24 -21.09
C LYS A 5 12.44 -6.00 -22.27
N ASN A 6 13.54 -6.71 -22.04
CA ASN A 6 14.24 -7.46 -23.08
C ASN A 6 13.88 -8.95 -23.11
N GLU A 7 13.08 -9.44 -22.14
CA GLU A 7 12.70 -10.84 -21.96
C GLU A 7 13.89 -11.81 -21.78
N VAL A 8 15.06 -11.29 -21.40
CA VAL A 8 16.30 -12.09 -21.26
C VAL A 8 16.61 -12.38 -19.79
N CYS A 9 16.93 -13.64 -19.48
CA CYS A 9 17.63 -13.98 -18.24
C CYS A 9 19.10 -13.57 -18.36
N PHE A 10 19.48 -12.40 -17.84
CA PHE A 10 20.85 -11.93 -17.93
C PHE A 10 21.75 -12.49 -16.82
N ARG A 11 21.17 -13.06 -15.75
CA ARG A 11 21.96 -13.62 -14.64
C ARG A 11 21.22 -14.72 -13.88
N SER A 12 21.89 -15.85 -13.69
CA SER A 12 21.49 -16.96 -12.82
C SER A 12 22.63 -17.29 -11.86
N PHE A 13 22.29 -17.59 -10.61
CA PHE A 13 23.24 -18.03 -9.60
C PHE A 13 22.72 -19.30 -8.95
N ASN A 14 23.59 -20.29 -8.78
CA ASN A 14 23.27 -21.54 -8.11
C ASN A 14 23.76 -21.48 -6.67
N ILE A 15 22.83 -21.56 -5.73
CA ILE A 15 23.12 -21.61 -4.30
C ILE A 15 22.70 -22.99 -3.84
N SER A 16 23.64 -23.76 -3.30
CA SER A 16 23.43 -25.14 -2.85
C SER A 16 22.74 -25.19 -1.49
N VAL A 17 21.65 -24.45 -1.32
CA VAL A 17 20.93 -24.27 -0.06
C VAL A 17 19.44 -24.39 -0.33
N LYS A 18 18.72 -25.05 0.57
CA LYS A 18 17.26 -25.03 0.56
C LYS A 18 16.78 -23.69 1.09
N ILE A 19 16.04 -22.98 0.26
CA ILE A 19 15.59 -21.62 0.55
C ILE A 19 14.21 -21.70 1.23
N SER A 20 14.07 -21.12 2.43
CA SER A 20 12.77 -21.02 3.10
C SER A 20 12.05 -19.71 2.80
N ALA A 21 12.80 -18.60 2.75
CA ALA A 21 12.28 -17.26 2.48
C ALA A 21 13.35 -16.41 1.80
N THR A 22 12.92 -15.44 1.00
CA THR A 22 13.83 -14.50 0.32
C THR A 22 13.21 -13.13 0.22
N ASP A 23 14.06 -12.11 0.24
CA ASP A 23 13.67 -10.76 -0.15
C ASP A 23 14.84 -10.01 -0.81
N ILE A 24 14.53 -8.95 -1.55
CA ILE A 24 15.52 -8.16 -2.29
C ILE A 24 15.57 -6.74 -1.70
N CYS A 25 16.76 -6.15 -1.66
CA CYS A 25 16.94 -4.75 -1.26
C CYS A 25 16.23 -3.79 -2.24
N ASN A 26 15.77 -2.64 -1.76
CA ASN A 26 15.09 -1.63 -2.59
C ASN A 26 15.93 -1.21 -3.82
N ASP A 27 17.25 -1.13 -3.67
CA ASP A 27 18.17 -0.75 -4.76
C ASP A 27 18.49 -1.91 -5.72
N GLY A 28 17.96 -3.12 -5.47
CA GLY A 28 18.19 -4.30 -6.29
C GLY A 28 19.63 -4.83 -6.26
N MET A 29 20.49 -4.33 -5.36
CA MET A 29 21.91 -4.71 -5.29
C MET A 29 22.17 -5.93 -4.39
N MET A 30 21.32 -6.16 -3.39
CA MET A 30 21.49 -7.24 -2.42
C MET A 30 20.25 -8.11 -2.37
N ILE A 31 20.47 -9.41 -2.19
CA ILE A 31 19.40 -10.39 -1.92
C ILE A 31 19.64 -11.03 -0.55
N PHE A 32 18.55 -11.19 0.20
CA PHE A 32 18.51 -11.84 1.50
C PHE A 32 17.89 -13.22 1.32
N ILE A 33 18.58 -14.25 1.79
CA ILE A 33 18.14 -15.64 1.64
C ILE A 33 18.17 -16.32 3.00
N ALA A 34 17.02 -16.78 3.47
CA ALA A 34 16.94 -17.68 4.61
C ALA A 34 17.30 -19.11 4.21
N ASP A 35 18.32 -19.64 4.87
CA ASP A 35 18.73 -21.03 4.78
C ASP A 35 17.82 -21.89 5.67
N ALA A 36 17.12 -22.85 5.07
CA ALA A 36 16.21 -23.74 5.78
C ALA A 36 16.93 -24.75 6.68
N ASP A 37 18.18 -25.11 6.38
CA ASP A 37 18.92 -26.12 7.13
C ASP A 37 19.77 -25.49 8.25
N THR A 38 20.33 -24.30 8.01
CA THR A 38 21.17 -23.60 9.01
C THR A 38 20.47 -22.48 9.78
N TYR A 39 19.26 -22.09 9.36
CA TYR A 39 18.44 -21.00 9.93
C TYR A 39 19.09 -19.61 9.87
N LYS A 40 20.22 -19.48 9.16
CA LYS A 40 20.92 -18.22 8.96
C LYS A 40 20.30 -17.46 7.79
N ILE A 41 20.34 -16.13 7.87
CA ILE A 41 19.95 -15.27 6.75
C ILE A 41 21.23 -14.81 6.05
N ARG A 42 21.45 -15.30 4.83
CA ARG A 42 22.61 -14.96 4.02
C ARG A 42 22.34 -13.68 3.24
N ILE A 43 23.32 -12.78 3.23
CA ILE A 43 23.31 -11.53 2.48
C ILE A 43 24.22 -11.71 1.28
N ILE A 44 23.67 -11.59 0.08
CA ILE A 44 24.40 -11.85 -1.16
C ILE A 44 24.41 -10.59 -2.02
N ASP A 45 25.61 -10.21 -2.45
CA ASP A 45 25.84 -9.16 -3.44
C ASP A 45 25.40 -9.68 -4.81
N LEU A 46 24.35 -9.08 -5.39
CA LEU A 46 23.87 -9.46 -6.71
C LEU A 46 24.82 -9.02 -7.82
N GLN A 47 25.65 -7.99 -7.64
CA GLN A 47 26.64 -7.56 -8.63
C GLN A 47 27.85 -8.48 -8.65
N ARG A 48 28.32 -8.91 -7.48
CA ARG A 48 29.50 -9.79 -7.37
C ARG A 48 29.17 -11.28 -7.32
N SER A 49 27.89 -11.65 -7.15
CA SER A 49 27.42 -13.03 -6.94
C SER A 49 28.20 -13.76 -5.84
N ARG A 50 28.43 -13.07 -4.72
CA ARG A 50 29.13 -13.61 -3.55
C ARG A 50 28.36 -13.26 -2.29
N GLU A 51 28.42 -14.17 -1.33
CA GLU A 51 27.96 -13.91 0.03
C GLU A 51 28.84 -12.82 0.65
N ILE A 52 28.20 -11.74 1.09
CA ILE A 52 28.86 -10.64 1.79
C ILE A 52 28.96 -11.00 3.27
N ASP A 53 27.82 -11.40 3.85
CA ASP A 53 27.67 -11.62 5.28
C ASP A 53 26.51 -12.57 5.58
N SER A 54 26.42 -13.04 6.82
CA SER A 54 25.36 -13.92 7.30
C SER A 54 24.84 -13.43 8.66
N LEU A 55 23.53 -13.19 8.76
CA LEU A 55 22.86 -12.88 10.01
C LEU A 55 22.56 -14.18 10.76
N VAL A 56 23.11 -14.30 11.96
CA VAL A 56 22.98 -15.48 12.83
C VAL A 56 22.21 -15.08 14.08
N GLY A 57 21.18 -15.84 14.42
CA GLY A 57 20.48 -15.65 15.70
C GLY A 57 19.12 -16.35 15.79
N HIS A 58 18.51 -16.80 14.69
CA HIS A 58 17.32 -17.62 14.76
C HIS A 58 17.63 -19.05 15.20
N MET A 59 16.70 -19.66 15.94
CA MET A 59 16.83 -21.02 16.46
C MET A 59 15.99 -22.04 15.66
N ALA A 60 15.18 -21.56 14.73
CA ALA A 60 14.29 -22.36 13.90
C ALA A 60 14.21 -21.78 12.48
N PRO A 61 13.60 -22.49 11.51
CA PRO A 61 13.47 -21.99 10.14
C PRO A 61 12.73 -20.65 10.07
N VAL A 62 13.32 -19.72 9.33
CA VAL A 62 12.71 -18.42 9.03
C VAL A 62 11.62 -18.61 7.99
N LYS A 63 10.39 -18.23 8.33
CA LYS A 63 9.20 -18.37 7.48
C LYS A 63 9.05 -17.25 6.46
N CYS A 64 9.36 -16.02 6.86
CA CYS A 64 9.19 -14.84 6.03
C CYS A 64 10.30 -13.83 6.35
N ILE A 65 10.72 -13.10 5.32
CA ILE A 65 11.67 -12.00 5.42
C ILE A 65 11.11 -10.80 4.64
N LYS A 66 11.25 -9.61 5.21
CA LYS A 66 10.95 -8.34 4.53
C LYS A 66 12.02 -7.29 4.80
N TYR A 67 12.57 -6.71 3.75
CA TYR A 67 13.52 -5.59 3.81
C TYR A 67 12.77 -4.26 3.69
N ASP A 68 13.16 -3.29 4.52
CA ASP A 68 12.72 -1.91 4.39
C ASP A 68 13.82 -0.94 4.84
N ASN A 69 14.30 -0.11 3.91
CA ASN A 69 15.16 1.06 4.17
C ASN A 69 16.32 0.83 5.16
N GLY A 70 17.08 -0.25 4.95
CA GLY A 70 18.25 -0.59 5.76
C GLY A 70 17.97 -1.53 6.93
N PHE A 71 16.70 -1.79 7.24
CA PHE A 71 16.28 -2.76 8.23
C PHE A 71 15.74 -4.02 7.55
N LEU A 72 16.13 -5.18 8.07
CA LEU A 72 15.55 -6.45 7.69
C LEU A 72 14.65 -6.95 8.81
N PHE A 73 13.45 -7.38 8.48
CA PHE A 73 12.52 -8.02 9.41
C PHE A 73 12.45 -9.50 9.06
N SER A 74 12.57 -10.36 10.06
CA SER A 74 12.47 -11.80 9.89
C SER A 74 11.58 -12.42 10.95
N LEU A 75 10.66 -13.28 10.49
CA LEU A 75 9.76 -14.04 11.34
C LEU A 75 10.12 -15.52 11.24
N SER A 76 10.34 -16.16 12.38
CA SER A 76 10.78 -17.55 12.47
C SER A 76 9.80 -18.42 13.27
N LEU A 77 9.94 -19.73 13.10
CA LEU A 77 9.23 -20.75 13.87
C LEU A 77 9.65 -20.81 15.36
N ASP A 78 10.67 -20.05 15.75
CA ASP A 78 11.06 -19.84 17.15
C ASP A 78 10.13 -18.87 17.89
N ASN A 79 9.07 -18.40 17.21
CA ASN A 79 8.14 -17.36 17.67
C ASN A 79 8.79 -16.00 17.89
N GLU A 80 9.96 -15.75 17.30
CA GLU A 80 10.62 -14.45 17.37
C GLU A 80 10.45 -13.67 16.07
N LEU A 81 10.09 -12.39 16.22
CA LEU A 81 10.25 -11.39 15.16
C LEU A 81 11.53 -10.61 15.44
N LYS A 82 12.48 -10.65 14.50
CA LYS A 82 13.75 -9.92 14.61
C LYS A 82 13.81 -8.78 13.62
N ARG A 83 14.24 -7.62 14.11
CA ARG A 83 14.67 -6.47 13.31
C ARG A 83 16.19 -6.44 13.31
N TRP A 84 16.77 -6.55 12.13
CA TRP A 84 18.20 -6.46 11.89
C TRP A 84 18.52 -5.13 11.24
N ASN A 85 19.53 -4.44 11.77
CA ASN A 85 20.16 -3.37 11.02
C ASN A 85 21.21 -4.00 10.09
N ILE A 86 21.20 -3.67 8.80
CA ILE A 86 22.17 -4.25 7.84
C ILE A 86 23.48 -3.47 7.85
N PHE A 87 23.45 -2.20 8.26
CA PHE A 87 24.66 -1.35 8.32
C PHE A 87 25.37 -1.40 9.67
N LYS A 88 24.66 -1.82 10.73
CA LYS A 88 25.19 -1.93 12.08
C LYS A 88 24.89 -3.31 12.65
N PRO A 89 25.73 -3.86 13.53
CA PRO A 89 25.48 -5.15 14.19
C PRO A 89 24.43 -5.04 15.31
N GLU A 90 23.34 -4.30 15.07
CA GLU A 90 22.24 -4.11 16.01
C GLU A 90 21.10 -5.04 15.60
N CYS A 91 20.70 -5.93 16.52
CA CYS A 91 19.52 -6.77 16.37
C CYS A 91 18.58 -6.57 17.55
N ILE A 92 17.30 -6.38 17.25
CA ILE A 92 16.23 -6.30 18.27
C ILE A 92 15.26 -7.43 17.98
N SER A 93 14.89 -8.17 19.02
CA SER A 93 13.98 -9.31 18.91
C SER A 93 12.80 -9.14 19.85
N ILE A 94 11.60 -9.46 19.38
CA ILE A 94 10.41 -9.65 20.21
C ILE A 94 10.06 -11.13 20.21
N ASN A 95 9.69 -11.66 21.38
CA ASN A 95 9.09 -12.99 21.49
C ASN A 95 7.56 -12.89 21.43
N LEU A 96 6.94 -13.65 20.54
CA LEU A 96 5.49 -13.74 20.36
C LEU A 96 4.94 -14.86 21.25
N GLU A 97 3.85 -14.60 21.98
CA GLU A 97 3.22 -15.60 22.84
C GLU A 97 2.69 -16.82 22.06
N LYS A 98 2.32 -16.61 20.79
CA LYS A 98 1.75 -17.62 19.89
C LYS A 98 2.59 -17.73 18.63
N THR A 99 2.42 -18.85 17.93
CA THR A 99 3.15 -19.15 16.70
C THR A 99 2.77 -18.20 15.56
N GLY A 100 3.77 -17.42 15.11
CA GLY A 100 3.69 -16.60 13.90
C GLY A 100 3.52 -17.47 12.66
N ILE A 101 2.48 -17.19 11.87
CA ILE A 101 2.23 -17.89 10.60
C ILE A 101 2.89 -17.13 9.46
N TYR A 102 2.61 -15.84 9.35
CA TYR A 102 3.12 -14.97 8.28
C TYR A 102 3.17 -13.52 8.79
N PHE A 103 3.92 -12.65 8.13
CA PHE A 103 3.82 -11.22 8.41
C PHE A 103 3.96 -10.40 7.13
N VAL A 104 3.43 -9.19 7.18
CA VAL A 104 3.54 -8.20 6.13
C VAL A 104 4.02 -6.89 6.73
N LEU A 105 4.96 -6.26 6.05
CA LEU A 105 5.39 -4.91 6.34
C LEU A 105 4.74 -3.98 5.32
N ARG A 106 3.96 -3.00 5.79
CA ARG A 106 3.41 -1.92 4.97
C ARG A 106 3.69 -0.60 5.66
N TYR A 107 4.40 0.29 4.96
CA TYR A 107 4.86 1.57 5.49
C TYR A 107 5.53 1.42 6.84
N ASN A 108 4.97 1.99 7.92
CA ASN A 108 5.56 2.01 9.25
C ASN A 108 5.04 0.88 10.16
N LEU A 109 4.10 0.08 9.68
CA LEU A 109 3.44 -0.97 10.44
C LEU A 109 3.83 -2.36 9.94
N ILE A 110 3.91 -3.27 10.90
CA ILE A 110 4.18 -4.68 10.73
C ILE A 110 2.93 -5.41 11.22
N TYR A 111 2.31 -6.16 10.33
CA TYR A 111 1.13 -6.96 10.63
C TYR A 111 1.55 -8.42 10.68
N ILE A 112 1.42 -9.04 11.85
CA ILE A 112 1.82 -10.42 12.11
C ILE A 112 0.55 -11.26 12.23
N LEU A 113 0.42 -12.27 11.37
CA LEU A 113 -0.67 -13.22 11.39
C LEU A 113 -0.38 -14.34 12.39
N LEU A 114 -1.21 -14.43 13.42
CA LEU A 114 -1.30 -15.58 14.34
C LEU A 114 -2.56 -16.39 14.02
N MET A 115 -2.77 -17.51 14.71
CA MET A 115 -3.91 -18.41 14.46
C MET A 115 -5.29 -17.76 14.62
N ASN A 116 -5.45 -16.83 15.57
CA ASN A 116 -6.74 -16.23 15.92
C ASN A 116 -6.69 -14.70 16.02
N GLU A 117 -5.53 -14.09 15.79
CA GLU A 117 -5.38 -12.64 15.90
C GLU A 117 -4.28 -12.16 14.95
N ILE A 118 -4.34 -10.88 14.61
CA ILE A 118 -3.30 -10.20 13.86
C ILE A 118 -2.72 -9.17 14.81
N LEU A 119 -1.44 -9.27 15.13
CA LEU A 119 -0.77 -8.26 15.92
C LEU A 119 -0.18 -7.20 15.00
N ILE A 120 -0.37 -5.95 15.38
CA ILE A 120 0.15 -4.79 14.67
C ILE A 120 1.25 -4.20 15.55
N TYR A 121 2.43 -4.06 14.96
CA TYR A 121 3.61 -3.45 15.56
C TYR A 121 4.09 -2.29 14.70
N ASN A 122 4.74 -1.31 15.31
CA ASN A 122 5.53 -0.32 14.58
C ASN A 122 6.85 -0.94 14.10
N LYS A 123 7.55 -0.27 13.16
CA LYS A 123 8.93 -0.61 12.78
C LYS A 123 9.91 -0.65 13.94
N ASP A 124 9.64 0.11 14.99
CA ASP A 124 10.41 0.10 16.24
C ASP A 124 10.07 -1.06 17.16
N LEU A 125 9.29 -2.03 16.67
CA LEU A 125 8.92 -3.23 17.40
C LEU A 125 8.08 -2.92 18.66
N GLU A 126 7.43 -1.75 18.67
CA GLU A 126 6.46 -1.36 19.69
C GLU A 126 5.06 -1.87 19.30
N TYR A 127 4.37 -2.48 20.27
CA TYR A 127 3.01 -2.97 20.08
C TYR A 127 2.04 -1.79 19.88
N THR A 128 1.22 -1.85 18.83
CA THR A 128 0.21 -0.82 18.57
C THR A 128 -1.19 -1.33 18.85
N ASN A 129 -1.60 -2.41 18.17
CA ASN A 129 -2.96 -2.93 18.26
C ASN A 129 -3.04 -4.41 17.89
N SER A 130 -4.18 -5.03 18.15
CA SER A 130 -4.49 -6.41 17.76
C SER A 130 -5.87 -6.49 17.10
N VAL A 131 -5.96 -7.25 16.01
CA VAL A 131 -7.21 -7.54 15.30
C VAL A 131 -7.56 -9.01 15.49
N LEU A 132 -8.65 -9.29 16.21
CA LEU A 132 -9.11 -10.67 16.43
C LEU A 132 -9.81 -11.22 15.18
N HIS A 133 -9.48 -12.46 14.82
CA HIS A 133 -10.15 -13.18 13.73
C HIS A 133 -10.36 -14.65 14.12
N LYS A 134 -11.49 -15.24 13.71
CA LYS A 134 -11.82 -16.65 14.02
C LYS A 134 -11.57 -17.60 12.84
N THR A 135 -10.78 -17.16 11.87
CA THR A 135 -10.64 -17.81 10.57
C THR A 135 -9.27 -18.45 10.43
N GLN A 136 -9.20 -19.69 9.95
CA GLN A 136 -7.92 -20.29 9.57
C GLN A 136 -7.41 -19.60 8.30
N SER A 137 -6.29 -18.89 8.42
CA SER A 137 -5.63 -18.20 7.32
C SER A 137 -4.13 -18.40 7.39
N ASP A 138 -3.52 -18.57 6.22
CA ASP A 138 -2.08 -18.82 6.07
C ASP A 138 -1.37 -17.57 5.51
N PHE A 139 -2.12 -16.74 4.79
CA PHE A 139 -1.63 -15.57 4.10
C PHE A 139 -2.38 -14.33 4.55
N LEU A 140 -1.61 -13.25 4.64
CA LEU A 140 -2.05 -11.93 5.00
C LEU A 140 -1.52 -10.98 3.93
N ASP A 141 -2.34 -10.05 3.49
CA ASP A 141 -1.89 -8.82 2.85
C ASP A 141 -2.69 -7.64 3.39
N VAL A 142 -2.12 -6.45 3.30
CA VAL A 142 -2.75 -5.22 3.77
C VAL A 142 -2.82 -4.26 2.60
N SER A 143 -3.95 -3.57 2.51
CA SER A 143 -4.18 -2.50 1.54
C SER A 143 -3.11 -1.43 1.62
N TYR A 144 -2.89 -0.77 0.47
CA TYR A 144 -1.95 0.34 0.37
C TYR A 144 -2.37 1.58 1.17
N ASP A 145 -3.58 1.66 1.71
CA ASP A 145 -3.93 2.73 2.67
C ASP A 145 -3.85 2.28 4.13
N GLY A 146 -3.51 1.02 4.37
CA GLY A 146 -3.41 0.45 5.71
C GLY A 146 -4.74 0.29 6.42
N LYS A 147 -5.89 0.46 5.74
CA LYS A 147 -7.23 0.37 6.37
C LYS A 147 -7.84 -1.02 6.27
N LEU A 148 -7.66 -1.64 5.10
CA LEU A 148 -8.19 -2.97 4.81
C LEU A 148 -7.11 -4.03 4.98
N ILE A 149 -7.50 -5.12 5.60
CA ILE A 149 -6.69 -6.32 5.82
C ILE A 149 -7.33 -7.48 5.05
N PHE A 150 -6.54 -8.15 4.23
CA PHE A 150 -6.96 -9.31 3.45
C PHE A 150 -6.37 -10.58 4.07
N LEU A 151 -7.24 -11.52 4.42
CA LEU A 151 -6.86 -12.85 4.89
C LEU A 151 -7.25 -13.92 3.88
N GLY A 152 -6.31 -14.81 3.58
CA GLY A 152 -6.50 -15.98 2.74
C GLY A 152 -5.72 -17.19 3.27
N GLY A 153 -6.01 -18.38 2.76
CA GLY A 153 -5.32 -19.60 3.17
C GLY A 153 -5.93 -20.83 2.53
N GLU A 154 -6.00 -21.92 3.30
CA GLU A 154 -6.55 -23.19 2.83
C GLU A 154 -8.03 -23.18 2.44
N THR A 155 -8.77 -22.12 2.75
CA THR A 155 -10.19 -22.01 2.42
C THR A 155 -10.43 -21.31 1.08
N ASN A 156 -11.52 -21.69 0.42
CA ASN A 156 -12.04 -21.05 -0.80
C ASN A 156 -12.70 -19.66 -0.50
N LYS A 157 -12.26 -19.00 0.57
CA LYS A 157 -12.81 -17.73 1.04
C LYS A 157 -11.68 -16.77 1.35
N ILE A 158 -11.91 -15.51 1.01
CA ILE A 158 -11.06 -14.40 1.36
C ILE A 158 -11.85 -13.49 2.26
N TYR A 159 -11.25 -13.16 3.39
CA TYR A 159 -11.87 -12.33 4.40
C TYR A 159 -11.24 -10.94 4.34
N ILE A 160 -12.09 -9.93 4.22
CA ILE A 160 -11.69 -8.53 4.21
C ILE A 160 -12.12 -7.93 5.53
N PHE A 161 -11.15 -7.54 6.33
CA PHE A 161 -11.34 -6.88 7.61
C PHE A 161 -10.99 -5.40 7.49
N ASP A 162 -11.68 -4.58 8.27
CA ASP A 162 -11.21 -3.24 8.62
C ASP A 162 -10.15 -3.34 9.73
N CYS A 163 -9.28 -2.35 9.85
CA CYS A 163 -8.30 -2.22 10.93
C CYS A 163 -8.94 -2.17 12.31
N GLU A 164 -10.20 -1.73 12.41
CA GLU A 164 -11.00 -1.77 13.63
C GLU A 164 -11.58 -3.16 13.93
N SER A 165 -11.07 -4.22 13.29
CA SER A 165 -11.46 -5.63 13.49
C SER A 165 -12.87 -6.01 13.04
N VAL A 166 -13.51 -5.17 12.23
CA VAL A 166 -14.83 -5.47 11.65
C VAL A 166 -14.65 -6.26 10.35
N LEU A 167 -15.27 -7.45 10.26
CA LEU A 167 -15.34 -8.19 9.00
C LEU A 167 -16.27 -7.46 8.04
N LEU A 168 -15.71 -6.85 6.99
CA LEU A 168 -16.45 -6.10 5.99
C LEU A 168 -17.09 -7.01 4.96
N GLN A 169 -16.30 -7.94 4.41
CA GLN A 169 -16.74 -8.76 3.30
C GLN A 169 -16.05 -10.13 3.31
N THR A 170 -16.78 -11.15 2.86
CA THR A 170 -16.22 -12.47 2.54
C THR A 170 -16.41 -12.73 1.05
N LEU A 171 -15.32 -12.87 0.32
CA LEU A 171 -15.31 -13.24 -1.08
C LEU A 171 -15.11 -14.75 -1.22
N LYS A 172 -15.88 -15.41 -2.09
CA LYS A 172 -15.61 -16.80 -2.48
C LYS A 172 -14.88 -16.78 -3.81
N THR A 173 -13.73 -17.43 -3.90
CA THR A 173 -12.92 -17.38 -5.12
C THR A 173 -13.47 -18.31 -6.21
N SER A 174 -13.92 -19.50 -5.85
CA SER A 174 -14.56 -20.44 -6.77
C SER A 174 -15.92 -20.91 -6.29
N ARG A 175 -16.81 -21.24 -7.24
CA ARG A 175 -18.10 -21.92 -6.98
C ARG A 175 -18.03 -23.41 -7.26
N ASN A 176 -16.90 -23.90 -7.77
CA ASN A 176 -16.70 -25.33 -8.01
C ASN A 176 -16.57 -26.05 -6.66
N LEU A 177 -17.45 -27.03 -6.44
CA LEU A 177 -17.49 -27.83 -5.20
C LEU A 177 -16.64 -29.11 -5.30
N LYS A 178 -16.14 -29.42 -6.50
CA LYS A 178 -15.45 -30.69 -6.77
C LYS A 178 -14.00 -30.69 -6.29
N GLU A 179 -13.36 -29.52 -6.25
CA GLU A 179 -11.95 -29.39 -5.87
C GLU A 179 -11.79 -28.51 -4.62
N LYS A 180 -10.73 -28.80 -3.84
CA LYS A 180 -10.37 -27.95 -2.70
C LYS A 180 -9.59 -26.74 -3.22
N HIS A 181 -10.29 -25.64 -3.42
CA HIS A 181 -9.69 -24.38 -3.80
C HIS A 181 -9.01 -23.71 -2.61
N LYS A 182 -7.71 -23.47 -2.75
CA LYS A 182 -6.88 -22.75 -1.77
C LYS A 182 -6.46 -21.41 -2.35
N VAL A 183 -6.34 -20.41 -1.48
CA VAL A 183 -5.73 -19.12 -1.80
C VAL A 183 -4.23 -19.24 -1.49
N LEU A 184 -3.41 -19.08 -2.52
CA LEU A 184 -1.96 -19.26 -2.44
C LEU A 184 -1.23 -17.94 -2.16
N SER A 185 -1.76 -16.82 -2.65
CA SER A 185 -1.25 -15.50 -2.34
C SER A 185 -2.29 -14.42 -2.59
N ILE A 186 -2.16 -13.31 -1.87
CA ILE A 186 -2.95 -12.10 -2.05
C ILE A 186 -1.95 -10.96 -2.22
N LEU A 187 -2.19 -10.12 -3.22
CA LEU A 187 -1.40 -8.92 -3.47
C LEU A 187 -2.33 -7.75 -3.80
N HIS A 188 -2.31 -6.73 -2.96
CA HIS A 188 -2.96 -5.46 -3.22
C HIS A 188 -2.06 -4.57 -4.08
N SER A 189 -2.66 -3.97 -5.11
CA SER A 189 -1.98 -3.02 -6.00
C SER A 189 -1.54 -1.75 -5.27
N ASN A 190 -0.45 -1.14 -5.72
CA ASN A 190 0.00 0.15 -5.19
C ASN A 190 -0.96 1.31 -5.56
N ASN A 191 -1.75 1.13 -6.63
CA ASN A 191 -2.69 2.14 -7.12
C ASN A 191 -4.07 2.10 -6.44
N LYS A 192 -4.19 1.41 -5.29
CA LYS A 192 -5.40 1.34 -4.44
C LYS A 192 -6.65 0.67 -5.03
N ASP A 193 -6.67 0.36 -6.33
CA ASP A 193 -7.91 -0.05 -6.99
C ASP A 193 -8.09 -1.56 -7.16
N MET A 194 -6.99 -2.32 -7.21
CA MET A 194 -7.02 -3.73 -7.59
C MET A 194 -6.41 -4.62 -6.52
N VAL A 195 -7.00 -5.81 -6.35
CA VAL A 195 -6.43 -6.92 -5.58
C VAL A 195 -6.25 -8.11 -6.51
N TYR A 196 -5.03 -8.64 -6.53
CA TYR A 196 -4.65 -9.85 -7.23
C TYR A 196 -4.66 -11.01 -6.25
N ILE A 197 -5.36 -12.07 -6.62
CA ILE A 197 -5.55 -13.25 -5.78
C ILE A 197 -5.11 -14.46 -6.59
N LEU A 198 -4.06 -15.13 -6.14
CA LEU A 198 -3.63 -16.39 -6.74
C LEU A 198 -4.33 -17.55 -6.04
N THR A 199 -4.99 -18.39 -6.81
CA THR A 199 -5.64 -19.62 -6.34
C THR A 199 -5.14 -20.82 -7.10
N THR A 200 -5.58 -22.01 -6.71
CA THR A 200 -5.28 -23.26 -7.43
C THR A 200 -5.88 -23.30 -8.85
N GLU A 201 -6.95 -22.55 -9.14
CA GLU A 201 -7.55 -22.50 -10.48
C GLU A 201 -6.87 -21.45 -11.38
N GLY A 202 -6.35 -20.37 -10.80
CA GLY A 202 -5.75 -19.27 -11.54
C GLY A 202 -5.66 -17.98 -10.74
N VAL A 203 -5.41 -16.88 -11.45
CA VAL A 203 -5.30 -15.52 -10.89
C VAL A 203 -6.64 -14.81 -11.05
N PHE A 204 -7.24 -14.41 -9.94
CA PHE A 204 -8.41 -13.54 -9.90
C PHE A 204 -7.98 -12.10 -9.68
N ILE A 205 -8.55 -11.18 -10.45
CA ILE A 205 -8.34 -9.75 -10.31
C ILE A 205 -9.66 -9.13 -9.86
N HIS A 206 -9.66 -8.55 -8.66
CA HIS A 206 -10.82 -7.87 -8.11
C HIS A 206 -10.57 -6.38 -8.07
N LYS A 207 -11.44 -5.61 -8.74
CA LYS A 207 -11.45 -4.15 -8.66
C LYS A 207 -12.37 -3.69 -7.53
N PHE A 208 -11.91 -2.73 -6.74
CA PHE A 208 -12.80 -2.00 -5.84
C PHE A 208 -13.69 -1.06 -6.66
N GLU A 209 -14.98 -1.34 -6.69
CA GLU A 209 -15.97 -0.42 -7.23
C GLU A 209 -16.87 0.09 -6.10
N VAL A 210 -16.86 1.40 -5.89
CA VAL A 210 -17.85 2.07 -5.03
C VAL A 210 -19.13 2.26 -5.85
N THR A 211 -19.84 1.16 -6.12
CA THR A 211 -21.13 1.21 -6.83
C THR A 211 -22.28 1.69 -5.94
N LYS A 212 -22.07 1.74 -4.62
CA LYS A 212 -23.00 2.38 -3.69
C LYS A 212 -22.66 3.86 -3.57
N TYR A 213 -23.59 4.68 -4.02
CA TYR A 213 -23.64 6.11 -3.73
C TYR A 213 -23.47 6.31 -2.22
N LEU A 214 -22.28 6.75 -1.78
CA LEU A 214 -22.10 7.28 -0.43
C LEU A 214 -22.52 8.74 -0.51
N PRO A 215 -23.63 9.14 0.12
CA PRO A 215 -24.00 10.54 0.20
C PRO A 215 -22.96 11.23 1.08
N ILE A 216 -21.89 11.77 0.49
CA ILE A 216 -21.08 12.77 1.17
C ILE A 216 -21.95 14.02 1.18
N SER A 217 -22.79 14.15 2.22
CA SER A 217 -23.66 15.30 2.46
C SER A 217 -24.34 15.81 1.17
N LEU A 218 -25.38 15.09 0.74
CA LEU A 218 -26.25 15.56 -0.34
C LEU A 218 -26.98 16.84 0.12
N ASP A 219 -26.35 17.98 -0.11
CA ASP A 219 -27.04 19.26 -0.11
C ASP A 219 -27.79 19.39 -1.44
N ILE A 220 -28.96 20.03 -1.42
CA ILE A 220 -29.90 20.21 -2.55
C ILE A 220 -29.26 20.92 -3.77
N GLU A 221 -28.03 21.44 -3.61
CA GLU A 221 -27.27 22.22 -4.58
C GLU A 221 -26.38 21.38 -5.55
N THR A 222 -26.43 20.05 -5.49
CA THR A 222 -25.49 19.15 -6.22
C THR A 222 -26.06 18.59 -7.54
N THR A 223 -26.63 19.44 -8.39
CA THR A 223 -27.10 19.05 -9.73
C THR A 223 -26.17 19.56 -10.84
N THR A 224 -26.17 18.88 -12.00
CA THR A 224 -25.39 19.32 -13.19
C THR A 224 -25.85 20.68 -13.70
N GLU A 225 -27.12 21.04 -13.48
CA GLU A 225 -27.68 22.35 -13.82
C GLU A 225 -27.14 23.44 -12.91
N ALA A 226 -27.03 23.17 -11.60
CA ALA A 226 -26.41 24.09 -10.64
C ALA A 226 -24.93 24.36 -10.95
N VAL A 227 -24.18 23.33 -11.37
CA VAL A 227 -22.78 23.52 -11.83
C VAL A 227 -22.73 24.47 -13.03
N LYS A 228 -23.64 24.33 -14.00
CA LYS A 228 -23.71 25.23 -15.16
C LYS A 228 -24.08 26.66 -14.77
N THR A 229 -24.95 26.87 -13.77
CA THR A 229 -25.28 28.21 -13.28
C THR A 229 -24.09 28.84 -12.55
N TYR A 230 -23.39 28.10 -11.68
CA TYR A 230 -22.18 28.60 -11.00
C TYR A 230 -21.06 28.96 -11.98
N LEU A 231 -20.89 28.19 -13.06
CA LEU A 231 -19.95 28.51 -14.12
C LEU A 231 -20.30 29.80 -14.87
N LYS A 232 -21.60 30.06 -15.12
CA LYS A 232 -22.06 31.33 -15.72
C LYS A 232 -21.83 32.52 -14.80
N GLU A 233 -22.04 32.33 -13.50
CA GLU A 233 -21.83 33.35 -12.45
C GLU A 233 -20.34 33.56 -12.10
N LYS A 234 -19.42 32.81 -12.73
CA LYS A 234 -17.98 32.79 -12.42
C LYS A 234 -17.66 32.42 -10.96
N ASN A 235 -18.57 31.70 -10.29
CA ASN A 235 -18.33 31.17 -8.96
C ASN A 235 -17.68 29.78 -9.06
N TYR A 236 -16.37 29.79 -9.33
CA TYR A 236 -15.60 28.57 -9.58
C TYR A 236 -15.45 27.66 -8.34
N LEU A 237 -15.52 28.23 -7.13
CA LEU A 237 -15.34 27.47 -5.89
C LEU A 237 -16.55 26.59 -5.58
N ASN A 238 -17.76 27.14 -5.70
CA ASN A 238 -18.97 26.34 -5.51
C ASN A 238 -19.11 25.30 -6.64
N ALA A 239 -18.72 25.66 -7.87
CA ALA A 239 -18.69 24.73 -8.99
C ALA A 239 -17.76 23.54 -8.76
N ILE A 240 -16.52 23.75 -8.30
CA ILE A 240 -15.59 22.63 -8.06
C ILE A 240 -16.05 21.75 -6.90
N ILE A 241 -16.58 22.34 -5.81
CA ILE A 241 -17.12 21.57 -4.68
C ILE A 241 -18.30 20.71 -5.13
N ALA A 242 -19.21 21.27 -5.93
CA ALA A 242 -20.34 20.53 -6.48
C ALA A 242 -19.88 19.38 -7.39
N ILE A 243 -18.92 19.61 -8.28
CA ILE A 243 -18.37 18.57 -9.17
C ILE A 243 -17.70 17.45 -8.35
N LEU A 244 -16.86 17.80 -7.37
CA LEU A 244 -16.18 16.84 -6.50
C LEU A 244 -17.17 16.01 -5.68
N LYS A 245 -18.27 16.62 -5.20
CA LYS A 245 -19.37 15.91 -4.53
C LYS A 245 -20.10 14.95 -5.47
N MET A 246 -20.37 15.37 -6.73
CA MET A 246 -21.06 14.55 -7.73
C MET A 246 -20.24 13.36 -8.24
N ARG A 247 -18.92 13.42 -8.10
CA ARG A 247 -17.95 12.41 -8.56
C ARG A 247 -17.95 12.14 -10.08
N ASP A 248 -18.28 13.14 -10.90
CA ASP A 248 -18.28 13.01 -12.36
C ASP A 248 -16.93 13.47 -12.97
N ILE A 249 -16.15 12.51 -13.51
CA ILE A 249 -14.84 12.75 -14.13
C ILE A 249 -14.95 13.61 -15.39
N ASN A 250 -16.01 13.44 -16.17
CA ASN A 250 -16.16 14.12 -17.46
C ASN A 250 -16.49 15.61 -17.25
N LEU A 251 -17.35 15.91 -16.26
CA LEU A 251 -17.64 17.29 -15.89
C LEU A 251 -16.41 17.99 -15.33
N PHE A 252 -15.58 17.30 -14.55
CA PHE A 252 -14.32 17.86 -14.06
C PHE A 252 -13.35 18.22 -15.20
N ALA A 253 -13.19 17.36 -16.20
CA ALA A 253 -12.36 17.66 -17.37
C ALA A 253 -12.85 18.90 -18.14
N SER A 254 -14.18 19.07 -18.27
CA SER A 254 -14.74 20.27 -18.88
C SER A 254 -14.52 21.53 -18.03
N PHE A 255 -14.56 21.39 -16.70
CA PHE A 255 -14.33 22.47 -15.75
C PHE A 255 -12.89 22.98 -15.79
N LEU A 256 -11.90 22.09 -15.87
CA LEU A 256 -10.48 22.46 -15.97
C LEU A 256 -10.23 23.45 -17.12
N LYS A 257 -10.83 23.22 -18.29
CA LYS A 257 -10.69 24.07 -19.48
C LYS A 257 -11.29 25.47 -19.34
N ILE A 258 -12.26 25.65 -18.44
CA ILE A 258 -13.02 26.90 -18.29
C ILE A 258 -12.37 27.83 -17.26
N VAL A 259 -11.69 27.26 -16.27
CA VAL A 259 -11.10 28.06 -15.18
C VAL A 259 -9.89 28.86 -15.70
N PRO A 260 -9.80 30.15 -15.36
CA PRO A 260 -8.61 30.94 -15.68
C PRO A 260 -7.47 30.63 -14.70
N GLU A 261 -6.23 30.71 -15.20
CA GLU A 261 -5.03 30.35 -14.44
C GLU A 261 -4.82 31.12 -13.13
N GLU A 262 -5.28 32.37 -13.06
CA GLU A 262 -5.16 33.25 -11.89
C GLU A 262 -5.97 32.73 -10.69
N ASN A 263 -7.07 32.01 -10.95
CA ASN A 263 -7.99 31.54 -9.92
C ASN A 263 -7.60 30.18 -9.34
N ILE A 264 -6.65 29.46 -9.95
CA ILE A 264 -6.25 28.12 -9.53
C ILE A 264 -5.74 28.13 -8.08
N GLU A 265 -4.90 29.11 -7.74
CA GLU A 265 -4.31 29.23 -6.40
C GLU A 265 -5.39 29.39 -5.33
N ALA A 266 -6.35 30.30 -5.57
CA ALA A 266 -7.45 30.54 -4.65
C ALA A 266 -8.36 29.32 -4.52
N LEU A 267 -8.69 28.65 -5.64
CA LEU A 267 -9.52 27.46 -5.63
C LEU A 267 -8.89 26.35 -4.80
N VAL A 268 -7.62 26.05 -5.05
CA VAL A 268 -6.91 25.03 -4.28
C VAL A 268 -6.86 25.40 -2.80
N ARG A 269 -6.53 26.65 -2.45
CA ARG A 269 -6.41 27.08 -1.05
C ARG A 269 -7.70 26.94 -0.25
N TYR A 270 -8.86 27.21 -0.83
CA TYR A 270 -10.14 27.23 -0.13
C TYR A 270 -10.94 25.92 -0.22
N ILE A 271 -10.42 24.90 -0.92
CA ILE A 271 -11.06 23.59 -0.97
C ILE A 271 -10.96 22.91 0.41
N PRO A 272 -12.06 22.34 0.91
CA PRO A 272 -12.05 21.55 2.13
C PRO A 272 -11.05 20.38 2.09
N GLU A 273 -10.31 20.16 3.18
CA GLU A 273 -9.28 19.11 3.27
C GLU A 273 -9.82 17.70 2.94
N ASN A 274 -11.07 17.40 3.33
CA ASN A 274 -11.74 16.13 3.04
C ASN A 274 -12.03 15.87 1.55
N MET A 275 -11.97 16.91 0.70
CA MET A 275 -12.16 16.81 -0.75
C MET A 275 -10.83 16.90 -1.52
N SER A 276 -9.73 17.20 -0.84
CA SER A 276 -8.40 17.31 -1.45
C SER A 276 -7.92 15.98 -2.07
N ASP A 277 -8.21 14.85 -1.43
CA ASP A 277 -7.90 13.50 -1.93
C ASP A 277 -8.62 13.20 -3.24
N ILE A 278 -9.90 13.56 -3.28
CA ILE A 278 -10.76 13.35 -4.45
C ILE A 278 -10.25 14.22 -5.61
N LEU A 279 -9.94 15.49 -5.35
CA LEU A 279 -9.36 16.39 -6.34
C LEU A 279 -8.03 15.87 -6.89
N ARG A 280 -7.14 15.33 -6.05
CA ARG A 280 -5.88 14.71 -6.49
C ARG A 280 -6.14 13.59 -7.50
N LEU A 281 -7.05 12.67 -7.20
CA LEU A 281 -7.40 11.56 -8.10
C LEU A 281 -7.91 12.06 -9.46
N TYR A 282 -8.76 13.10 -9.47
CA TYR A 282 -9.25 13.70 -10.71
C TYR A 282 -8.14 14.37 -11.53
N LEU A 283 -7.19 15.05 -10.89
CA LEU A 283 -6.06 15.68 -11.58
C LEU A 283 -5.15 14.61 -12.21
N VAL A 284 -4.85 13.52 -11.49
CA VAL A 284 -4.04 12.39 -12.01
C VAL A 284 -4.69 11.77 -13.24
N ASN A 285 -6.00 11.56 -13.23
CA ASN A 285 -6.72 10.99 -14.37
C ASN A 285 -6.73 11.91 -15.61
N ASN A 286 -6.51 13.22 -15.44
CA ASN A 286 -6.50 14.21 -16.52
C ASN A 286 -5.08 14.71 -16.88
N MET A 287 -4.03 13.98 -16.49
CA MET A 287 -2.61 14.35 -16.74
C MET A 287 -2.28 14.61 -18.22
N ASN A 288 -3.06 14.06 -19.15
CA ASN A 288 -2.88 14.27 -20.59
C ASN A 288 -3.04 15.74 -21.02
N GLU A 289 -3.64 16.60 -20.19
CA GLU A 289 -3.79 18.04 -20.46
C GLU A 289 -2.57 18.88 -19.96
N GLY A 290 -1.53 18.20 -19.46
CA GLY A 290 -0.16 18.69 -19.32
C GLY A 290 0.01 19.92 -18.41
N TYR A 291 0.40 21.06 -19.01
CA TYR A 291 0.86 22.25 -18.30
C TYR A 291 -0.16 22.82 -17.29
N TYR A 292 -1.44 22.80 -17.66
CA TYR A 292 -2.49 23.36 -16.82
C TYR A 292 -2.68 22.54 -15.54
N VAL A 293 -2.71 21.21 -15.66
CA VAL A 293 -2.84 20.27 -14.53
C VAL A 293 -1.62 20.35 -13.60
N PHE A 294 -0.42 20.57 -14.13
CA PHE A 294 0.78 20.76 -13.30
C PHE A 294 0.70 21.97 -12.39
N LYS A 295 0.10 23.08 -12.85
CA LYS A 295 -0.10 24.26 -12.01
C LYS A 295 -1.05 23.97 -10.85
N TRP A 296 -2.14 23.25 -11.10
CA TRP A 296 -3.04 22.75 -10.05
C TRP A 296 -2.31 21.85 -9.05
N MET A 297 -1.53 20.89 -9.53
CA MET A 297 -0.78 19.95 -8.70
C MET A 297 0.27 20.66 -7.82
N ARG A 298 0.99 21.64 -8.37
CA ARG A 298 1.94 22.48 -7.61
C ARG A 298 1.24 23.17 -6.43
N TYR A 299 0.09 23.80 -6.66
CA TYR A 299 -0.65 24.46 -5.58
C TYR A 299 -1.27 23.47 -4.60
N MET A 300 -1.68 22.28 -5.07
CA MET A 300 -2.16 21.21 -4.19
C MET A 300 -1.06 20.75 -3.23
N ILE A 301 0.18 20.61 -3.71
CA ILE A 301 1.33 20.31 -2.86
C ILE A 301 1.63 21.48 -1.91
N LEU A 302 1.53 22.72 -2.38
CA LEU A 302 1.83 23.91 -1.58
C LEU A 302 0.87 24.08 -0.37
N TYR A 303 -0.44 23.96 -0.60
CA TYR A 303 -1.46 24.21 0.42
C TYR A 303 -1.93 22.95 1.14
N HIS A 304 -2.14 21.86 0.40
CA HIS A 304 -2.68 20.60 0.93
C HIS A 304 -1.62 19.49 1.06
N GLY A 305 -0.36 19.77 0.75
CA GLY A 305 0.76 18.85 0.98
C GLY A 305 1.27 18.87 2.42
N LYS A 306 0.77 19.80 3.25
CA LYS A 306 1.08 19.93 4.68
C LYS A 306 -0.23 19.94 5.46
N GLY A 307 -0.64 18.78 5.97
CA GLY A 307 -1.56 18.75 7.11
C GLY A 307 -1.02 19.69 8.21
N GLN A 308 -1.92 20.45 8.84
CA GLN A 308 -1.61 21.54 9.76
C GLN A 308 -0.44 21.21 10.72
N TYR A 309 0.55 22.11 10.76
CA TYR A 309 1.69 22.06 11.69
C TYR A 309 1.23 22.33 13.12
N ASP A 310 0.67 21.33 13.76
CA ASP A 310 0.73 21.19 15.21
C ASP A 310 1.86 20.21 15.52
N LYS A 311 3.01 20.74 15.96
CA LYS A 311 4.20 19.94 16.34
C LYS A 311 3.86 18.82 17.35
N ASN A 312 2.78 18.99 18.11
CA ASN A 312 2.31 18.03 19.12
C ASN A 312 1.35 16.95 18.56
N ILE A 313 0.78 17.14 17.37
CA ILE A 313 -0.07 16.15 16.67
C ILE A 313 0.75 15.34 15.66
N CYS A 314 1.81 15.93 15.08
CA CYS A 314 2.76 15.24 14.20
C CYS A 314 3.51 14.07 14.86
N LEU A 315 3.60 14.04 16.19
CA LEU A 315 4.16 12.92 16.94
C LEU A 315 3.19 11.73 17.07
N LYS A 316 1.89 11.92 16.81
CA LYS A 316 0.88 10.84 16.93
C LYS A 316 0.39 10.28 15.59
N ASN A 317 0.35 11.07 14.52
CA ASN A 317 -0.28 10.64 13.26
C ASN A 317 0.66 10.80 12.04
N GLY A 318 1.87 10.24 12.12
CA GLY A 318 2.86 10.26 11.03
C GLY A 318 2.39 9.61 9.71
N GLU A 319 1.32 8.83 9.73
CA GLU A 319 0.86 8.07 8.55
C GLU A 319 0.19 8.92 7.48
N LYS A 320 -0.60 9.95 7.86
CA LYS A 320 -1.34 10.77 6.89
C LYS A 320 -0.44 11.76 6.13
N SER A 321 0.55 12.35 6.79
CA SER A 321 1.50 13.27 6.14
C SER A 321 2.53 12.51 5.30
N TYR A 322 2.90 11.30 5.71
CA TYR A 322 3.77 10.40 4.96
C TYR A 322 3.11 9.89 3.68
N GLN A 323 1.82 9.56 3.74
CA GLN A 323 1.05 9.14 2.57
C GLN A 323 0.90 10.26 1.55
N THR A 324 0.66 11.51 1.99
CA THR A 324 0.63 12.68 1.09
C THR A 324 2.01 12.98 0.49
N THR A 325 3.10 12.78 1.24
CA THR A 325 4.46 12.98 0.70
C THR A 325 4.88 11.90 -0.29
N LEU A 326 4.51 10.64 -0.07
CA LEU A 326 4.73 9.54 -1.03
C LEU A 326 3.92 9.71 -2.32
N GLU A 327 2.67 10.16 -2.21
CA GLU A 327 1.85 10.47 -3.39
C GLU A 327 2.43 11.65 -4.18
N ASN A 328 2.97 12.66 -3.50
CA ASN A 328 3.69 13.76 -4.14
C ASN A 328 5.01 13.31 -4.79
N LEU A 329 5.68 12.30 -4.22
CA LEU A 329 6.91 11.70 -4.76
C LEU A 329 6.61 10.88 -6.02
N TYR A 330 5.54 10.08 -6.01
CA TYR A 330 5.03 9.37 -7.19
C TYR A 330 4.67 10.34 -8.32
N MET A 331 4.11 11.51 -7.98
CA MET A 331 3.80 12.54 -8.97
C MET A 331 5.06 13.19 -9.56
N LEU A 332 6.10 13.38 -8.74
CA LEU A 332 7.40 13.88 -9.16
C LEU A 332 8.20 12.87 -10.00
N GLU A 333 8.10 11.57 -9.69
CA GLU A 333 8.74 10.51 -10.48
C GLU A 333 8.10 10.37 -11.87
N ASN A 334 6.75 10.36 -11.95
CA ASN A 334 6.06 10.35 -13.25
C ASN A 334 6.26 11.66 -14.05
N LEU A 335 6.63 12.74 -13.38
CA LEU A 335 7.01 14.03 -14.00
C LEU A 335 8.38 13.96 -14.68
N LEU A 336 9.32 13.20 -14.11
CA LEU A 336 10.68 13.03 -14.65
C LEU A 336 10.73 12.07 -15.84
N ASP A 337 9.78 11.13 -15.93
CA ASP A 337 9.67 10.19 -17.05
C ASP A 337 9.05 10.81 -18.33
N LEU A 338 8.62 12.08 -18.28
CA LEU A 338 7.99 12.82 -19.38
C LEU A 338 8.91 13.86 -20.07
N GLU A 339 10.16 14.02 -19.61
CA GLU A 339 11.25 14.71 -20.33
C GLU A 339 12.10 13.72 -21.14
#